data_AF-A0A2S8GPF9-F1
#
_entry.id   AF-A0A2S8GPF9-F1
#
_cell.length_a   1.000
_cell.length_b   1.000
_cell.length_c   1.000
_cell.angle_alpha   90.00
_cell.angle_beta   90.00
_cell.angle_gamma   90.00
#
_symmetry.space_group_name_H-M   'P 1'
#
loop_
_entity.id
_entity.type
_entity.pdbx_description
1 polymer ?
#
loop_
_entity_poly.entity_id
_entity_poly.type
_entity_poly.pdbx_seq_one_letter_code
_entity_poly.pdbx_strand_id
1 'polypeptide(L)'
;MLPYVMLTHWIADFLCQTRWMAENKSKDLKALSAHVGVYTVVLGVLCWPLFSLLGGLAFMLVNGVLHFVVDFITSRISSYFYQQKNMHAFFATVGFDQYLHFVCLWGTFLYFRAI
;
A
#
# COMPACT_ATOMS: atom_id res chain seq x y z
N MET A 1 -7.21 16.73 -3.79
CA MET A 1 -5.85 16.24 -3.47
C MET A 1 -5.89 14.85 -2.83
N LEU A 2 -6.66 14.60 -1.76
CA LEU A 2 -6.78 13.25 -1.19
C LEU A 2 -7.25 12.17 -2.20
N PRO A 3 -8.29 12.38 -3.03
CA PRO A 3 -8.67 11.39 -4.05
C PRO A 3 -7.56 11.06 -5.05
N TYR A 4 -6.65 12.02 -5.31
CA TYR A 4 -5.51 11.81 -6.20
C TYR A 4 -4.45 10.90 -5.56
N VAL A 5 -4.20 11.08 -4.25
CA VAL A 5 -3.32 10.17 -3.49
C VAL A 5 -3.91 8.76 -3.46
N MET A 6 -5.24 8.62 -3.32
CA MET A 6 -5.91 7.32 -3.37
C MET A 6 -5.85 6.67 -4.75
N LEU A 7 -6.02 7.45 -5.81
CA LEU A 7 -5.82 6.97 -7.17
C LEU A 7 -4.39 6.48 -7.38
N THR A 8 -3.41 7.24 -6.89
CA THR A 8 -1.98 6.87 -6.94
C THR A 8 -1.72 5.57 -6.20
N HIS A 9 -2.26 5.41 -4.99
CA HIS A 9 -2.19 4.15 -4.24
C HIS A 9 -2.75 2.99 -5.05
N TRP A 10 -3.94 3.13 -5.62
CA TRP A 10 -4.54 2.07 -6.43
C TRP A 10 -3.70 1.71 -7.66
N ILE A 11 -3.13 2.70 -8.36
CA ILE A 11 -2.20 2.46 -9.48
C ILE A 11 -0.99 1.65 -8.99
N ALA A 12 -0.40 2.09 -7.88
CA ALA A 12 0.79 1.48 -7.30
C ALA A 12 0.54 0.04 -6.82
N ASP A 13 -0.56 -0.19 -6.10
CA ASP A 13 -0.87 -1.44 -5.40
C ASP A 13 -1.50 -2.51 -6.30
N PHE A 14 -2.24 -2.10 -7.35
CA PHE A 14 -2.91 -3.03 -8.28
C PHE A 14 -2.31 -3.04 -9.68
N LEU A 15 -2.10 -1.88 -10.32
CA LEU A 15 -1.65 -1.85 -11.71
C LEU A 15 -0.16 -2.14 -11.86
N CYS A 16 0.66 -1.61 -10.95
CA CYS A 16 2.11 -1.79 -10.97
C CYS A 16 2.57 -3.05 -10.22
N GLN A 17 1.71 -3.67 -9.41
CA GLN A 17 1.99 -4.94 -8.76
C GLN A 17 1.95 -6.09 -9.77
N THR A 18 3.08 -6.79 -9.90
CA THR A 18 3.15 -7.96 -10.78
C THR A 18 2.43 -9.17 -10.17
N ARG A 19 2.05 -10.14 -11.02
CA ARG A 19 1.46 -11.40 -10.56
C ARG A 19 2.35 -12.15 -9.55
N TRP A 20 3.67 -12.14 -9.77
CA TRP A 20 4.63 -12.76 -8.85
C TRP A 20 4.58 -12.11 -7.46
N MET A 21 4.51 -10.78 -7.37
CA MET A 21 4.36 -10.07 -6.11
C MET A 21 3.06 -10.48 -5.41
N ALA A 22 1.94 -10.43 -6.12
CA ALA A 22 0.62 -10.73 -5.58
C ALA A 22 0.51 -12.17 -5.03
N GLU A 23 1.02 -13.16 -5.76
CA GLU A 23 0.91 -14.57 -5.38
C GLU A 23 1.88 -14.99 -4.26
N ASN A 24 2.97 -14.25 -4.04
CA ASN A 24 4.05 -14.64 -3.13
C ASN A 24 4.23 -13.73 -1.91
N LYS A 25 3.67 -12.51 -1.86
CA LYS A 25 3.91 -11.56 -0.76
C LYS A 25 3.53 -12.07 0.64
N SER A 26 2.63 -13.04 0.73
CA SER A 26 2.27 -13.69 2.01
C SER A 26 3.26 -14.76 2.48
N LYS A 27 4.17 -15.23 1.61
CA LYS A 27 5.08 -16.36 1.85
C LYS A 27 6.56 -15.97 1.74
N ASP A 28 6.88 -14.97 0.94
CA ASP A 28 8.24 -14.53 0.65
C ASP A 28 8.39 -13.03 0.93
N LEU A 29 9.32 -12.69 1.83
CA LEU A 29 9.68 -11.30 2.13
C LEU A 29 10.26 -10.57 0.92
N LYS A 30 10.93 -11.25 -0.02
CA LYS A 30 11.43 -10.61 -1.24
C LYS A 30 10.30 -10.13 -2.12
N ALA A 31 9.24 -10.93 -2.26
CA ALA A 31 8.05 -10.54 -3.02
C ALA A 31 7.34 -9.34 -2.38
N LEU A 32 7.20 -9.37 -1.04
CA LEU A 32 6.62 -8.25 -0.29
C LEU A 32 7.48 -6.97 -0.40
N SER A 33 8.80 -7.08 -0.21
CA SER A 33 9.70 -5.93 -0.31
C SER A 33 9.75 -5.36 -1.72
N ALA A 34 9.70 -6.21 -2.77
CA ALA A 34 9.65 -5.75 -4.15
C ALA A 34 8.34 -5.01 -4.45
N HIS A 35 7.21 -5.52 -3.97
CA HIS A 35 5.91 -4.85 -4.03
C HIS A 35 5.96 -3.47 -3.39
N VAL A 36 6.39 -3.40 -2.13
CA VAL A 36 6.49 -2.15 -1.38
C VAL A 36 7.47 -1.19 -2.04
N GLY A 37 8.57 -1.69 -2.61
CA GLY A 37 9.54 -0.87 -3.35
C GLY A 37 8.90 -0.20 -4.58
N VAL A 38 8.19 -0.98 -5.41
CA VAL A 38 7.43 -0.44 -6.55
C VAL A 38 6.38 0.55 -6.08
N TYR A 39 5.62 0.19 -5.05
CA TYR A 39 4.60 1.06 -4.47
C TYR A 39 5.18 2.41 -4.02
N THR A 40 6.28 2.37 -3.28
CA THR A 40 6.96 3.55 -2.72
C THR A 40 7.47 4.47 -3.84
N VAL A 41 8.07 3.90 -4.89
CA VAL A 41 8.55 4.68 -6.04
C VAL A 41 7.39 5.33 -6.80
N VAL A 42 6.32 4.60 -7.07
CA VAL A 42 5.14 5.13 -7.78
C VAL A 42 4.49 6.25 -6.97
N LEU A 43 4.30 6.05 -5.65
CA LEU A 43 3.78 7.05 -4.74
C LEU A 43 4.66 8.32 -4.74
N GLY A 44 5.98 8.15 -4.63
CA GLY A 44 6.93 9.25 -4.62
C GLY A 44 6.90 10.08 -5.89
N VAL A 45 6.92 9.43 -7.06
CA VAL A 45 6.91 10.11 -8.37
C VAL A 45 5.60 10.85 -8.60
N LEU A 46 4.46 10.21 -8.35
CA LEU A 46 3.15 10.80 -8.67
C LEU A 46 2.70 11.82 -7.63
N CYS A 47 3.02 11.64 -6.35
CA CYS A 47 2.66 12.60 -5.31
C CYS A 47 3.69 13.72 -5.11
N TRP A 48 4.84 13.70 -5.78
CA TRP A 48 5.88 14.72 -5.66
C TRP A 48 5.37 16.17 -5.72
N PRO A 49 4.48 16.56 -6.66
CA PRO A 49 4.02 17.95 -6.78
C PRO A 49 3.14 18.42 -5.62
N LEU A 50 2.74 17.53 -4.72
CA LEU A 50 1.82 17.83 -3.62
C LEU A 50 2.52 18.31 -2.35
N PHE A 51 3.84 18.16 -2.26
CA PHE A 51 4.63 18.40 -1.05
C PHE A 51 5.91 19.18 -1.36
N SER A 52 6.54 19.71 -0.32
CA SER A 52 7.92 20.20 -0.39
C SER A 52 8.89 19.03 -0.66
N LEU A 53 10.12 19.32 -1.08
CA LEU A 53 11.15 18.30 -1.32
C LEU A 53 11.32 17.34 -0.13
N LEU A 54 11.52 17.89 1.07
CA LEU A 54 11.71 17.08 2.28
C LEU A 54 10.39 16.44 2.74
N GLY A 55 9.27 17.16 2.64
CA GLY A 55 7.94 16.64 3.00
C GLY A 55 7.53 15.45 2.13
N GLY A 56 7.79 15.53 0.82
CA GLY A 56 7.50 14.46 -0.14
C GLY A 56 8.36 13.22 0.08
N LEU A 57 9.66 13.39 0.34
CA LEU A 57 10.56 12.28 0.68
C LEU A 57 10.12 11.59 1.99
N ALA A 58 9.80 12.37 3.02
CA ALA A 58 9.32 11.83 4.29
C ALA A 58 7.96 11.13 4.13
N PHE A 59 7.00 11.74 3.41
CA PHE A 59 5.70 11.16 3.11
C PHE A 59 5.83 9.82 2.38
N MET A 60 6.70 9.75 1.36
CA MET A 60 6.96 8.53 0.59
C MET A 60 7.53 7.41 1.48
N LEU A 61 8.57 7.69 2.27
CA LEU A 61 9.23 6.69 3.11
C LEU A 61 8.33 6.19 4.25
N VAL A 62 7.62 7.10 4.92
CA VAL A 62 6.69 6.73 6.00
C VAL A 62 5.56 5.86 5.46
N ASN A 63 4.97 6.24 4.32
CA ASN A 63 3.91 5.42 3.72
C ASN A 63 4.43 4.09 3.17
N GLY A 64 5.66 4.01 2.66
CA GLY A 64 6.27 2.73 2.28
C GLY A 64 6.39 1.77 3.47
N VAL A 65 6.81 2.26 4.63
CA VAL A 65 6.88 1.46 5.87
C VAL A 65 5.49 1.04 6.35
N LEU A 66 4.52 1.97 6.39
CA LEU A 66 3.14 1.66 6.78
C LEU A 66 2.51 0.62 5.84
N HIS A 67 2.72 0.78 4.52
CA HIS A 67 2.25 -0.17 3.51
C HIS A 67 2.84 -1.56 3.75
N PHE A 68 4.14 -1.65 4.01
CA PHE A 68 4.80 -2.91 4.33
C PHE A 68 4.15 -3.59 5.54
N VAL A 69 3.87 -2.85 6.61
CA VAL A 69 3.29 -3.40 7.84
C VAL A 69 1.88 -3.93 7.60
N VAL A 70 1.03 -3.15 6.91
CA VAL A 70 -0.33 -3.56 6.57
C VAL A 70 -0.29 -4.82 5.72
N ASP A 71 0.42 -4.78 4.58
CA ASP A 71 0.51 -5.92 3.66
C ASP A 71 1.14 -7.16 4.31
N PHE A 72 2.12 -6.98 5.20
CA PHE A 72 2.71 -8.11 5.94
C PHE A 72 1.65 -8.87 6.72
N ILE A 73 0.71 -8.17 7.35
CA ILE A 73 -0.34 -8.79 8.16
C ILE A 73 -1.49 -9.29 7.27
N THR A 74 -2.06 -8.42 6.45
CA THR A 74 -3.30 -8.68 5.70
C THR A 74 -3.11 -9.70 4.58
N SER A 75 -1.93 -9.76 3.93
CA SER A 75 -1.66 -10.74 2.88
C SER A 75 -1.66 -12.18 3.42
N ARG A 76 -1.21 -12.38 4.66
CA ARG A 76 -1.21 -13.69 5.33
C ARG A 76 -2.63 -14.11 5.70
N ILE A 77 -3.42 -13.19 6.24
CA ILE A 77 -4.83 -13.43 6.60
C ILE A 77 -5.67 -13.73 5.35
N SER A 78 -5.55 -12.92 4.30
CA SER A 78 -6.27 -13.15 3.04
C SER A 78 -5.84 -14.47 2.39
N SER A 79 -4.53 -14.78 2.37
CA SER A 79 -4.05 -16.07 1.87
C SER A 79 -4.60 -17.26 2.64
N TYR A 80 -4.75 -17.15 3.97
CA TYR A 80 -5.38 -18.16 4.80
C TYR A 80 -6.84 -18.40 4.37
N PHE A 81 -7.65 -17.34 4.25
CA PHE A 81 -9.05 -17.49 3.85
C PHE A 81 -9.22 -17.98 2.41
N TYR A 82 -8.32 -17.59 1.51
CA TYR A 82 -8.30 -18.10 0.13
C TYR A 82 -8.07 -19.61 0.09
N GLN A 83 -7.11 -20.12 0.87
CA GLN A 83 -6.83 -21.56 0.96
C GLN A 83 -8.02 -22.35 1.52
N GLN A 84 -8.77 -21.76 2.45
CA GLN A 84 -9.99 -22.34 3.01
C GLN A 84 -11.22 -22.20 2.10
N LYS A 85 -11.06 -21.61 0.90
CA LYS A 85 -12.15 -21.29 -0.03
C LYS A 85 -13.25 -20.40 0.59
N ASN A 86 -12.95 -19.70 1.68
CA ASN A 86 -13.86 -18.74 2.30
C ASN A 86 -13.75 -17.39 1.59
N MET A 87 -14.40 -17.29 0.43
CA MET A 87 -14.30 -16.12 -0.43
C MET A 87 -14.88 -14.86 0.21
N HIS A 88 -15.89 -14.98 1.08
CA HIS A 88 -16.44 -13.83 1.79
C HIS A 88 -15.39 -13.21 2.72
N ALA A 89 -14.74 -14.02 3.57
CA ALA A 89 -13.69 -13.53 4.48
C ALA A 89 -12.44 -13.06 3.72
N PHE A 90 -12.10 -13.72 2.60
CA PHE A 90 -11.04 -13.26 1.70
C PHE A 90 -11.30 -11.83 1.20
N PHE A 91 -12.46 -11.59 0.57
CA PHE A 91 -12.77 -10.27 0.03
C PHE A 91 -13.00 -9.22 1.13
N ALA A 92 -13.55 -9.61 2.29
CA ALA A 92 -13.66 -8.72 3.44
C ALA A 92 -12.27 -8.30 3.95
N THR A 93 -11.30 -9.21 3.98
CA THR A 93 -9.91 -8.91 4.37
C THR A 93 -9.25 -7.97 3.35
N VAL A 94 -9.43 -8.22 2.05
CA VAL A 94 -8.92 -7.32 0.98
C VAL A 94 -9.56 -5.94 1.08
N GLY A 95 -10.86 -5.83 1.35
CA GLY A 95 -11.51 -4.54 1.55
C GLY A 95 -10.97 -3.80 2.78
N PHE A 96 -10.74 -4.52 3.88
CA PHE A 96 -10.19 -3.93 5.11
C PHE A 96 -8.72 -3.51 4.95
N ASP A 97 -7.93 -4.27 4.20
CA ASP A 97 -6.57 -3.91 3.79
C ASP A 97 -6.54 -2.55 3.08
N GLN A 98 -7.40 -2.36 2.08
CA GLN A 98 -7.51 -1.09 1.36
C GLN A 98 -7.96 0.06 2.27
N TYR A 99 -8.85 -0.21 3.23
CA TYR A 99 -9.25 0.77 4.23
C TYR A 99 -8.08 1.19 5.14
N LEU A 100 -7.25 0.25 5.61
CA LEU A 100 -6.08 0.57 6.43
C LEU A 100 -5.07 1.44 5.67
N HIS A 101 -4.81 1.11 4.40
CA HIS A 101 -3.96 1.93 3.53
C HIS A 101 -4.52 3.34 3.35
N PHE A 102 -5.84 3.47 3.14
CA PHE A 102 -6.51 4.77 3.12
C PHE A 102 -6.29 5.56 4.41
N VAL A 103 -6.47 4.95 5.59
CA VAL A 103 -6.28 5.61 6.89
C VAL A 103 -4.84 6.10 7.06
N CYS A 104 -3.85 5.27 6.72
CA CYS A 104 -2.43 5.61 6.76
C CYS A 104 -2.10 6.79 5.84
N LEU A 105 -2.51 6.71 4.58
CA LEU A 105 -2.27 7.76 3.60
C LEU A 105 -3.01 9.06 3.93
N TRP A 106 -4.24 8.98 4.45
CA TRP A 106 -4.99 10.15 4.86
C TRP A 106 -4.33 10.85 6.05
N GLY A 107 -3.97 10.11 7.10
CA GLY A 107 -3.32 10.66 8.28
C GLY A 107 -1.97 11.28 7.95
N THR A 108 -1.14 10.58 7.17
CA THR A 108 0.16 11.12 6.74
C THR A 108 0.02 12.30 5.78
N PHE A 109 -0.96 12.28 4.87
CA PHE A 109 -1.22 13.41 3.96
C PHE A 109 -1.57 14.69 4.73
N LEU A 110 -2.41 14.58 5.77
CA LEU A 110 -2.73 15.73 6.62
C LEU A 110 -1.51 16.25 7.38
N TYR A 111 -0.70 15.33 7.94
CA TYR A 111 0.50 15.70 8.69
C TYR A 111 1.55 16.40 7.81
N PHE A 112 1.96 15.77 6.71
CA PHE A 112 3.04 16.28 5.85
C PHE A 112 2.65 17.46 4.97
N ARG A 113 1.35 17.74 4.83
CA ARG A 113 0.87 18.96 4.15
C ARG A 113 0.78 20.16 5.08
N ALA A 114 0.73 19.94 6.40
CA ALA A 114 0.66 20.99 7.39
C ALA A 114 2.04 21.56 7.77
N ILE A 115 3.12 20.92 7.32
CA ILE A 115 4.53 21.30 7.53
C ILE A 115 5.21 21.60 6.20
#